data_AF-A0AB36J8H2-F1
#
_entry.id   AF-A0AB36J8H2-F1
#
_cell.length_a   1.000
_cell.length_b   1.000
_cell.length_c   1.000
_cell.angle_alpha   90.00
_cell.angle_beta   90.00
_cell.angle_gamma   90.00
#
_symmetry.space_group_name_H-M   'P 1'
#
loop_
_entity.id
_entity.type
_entity.pdbx_description
1 polymer ?
#
loop_
_entity_poly.entity_id
_entity_poly.type
_entity_poly.pdbx_seq_one_letter_code
_entity_poly.pdbx_strand_id
1 'polypeptide(L)'
;MRSVQITKTNISSLPLDWIYIRYQRLQKSCLKSEGETHSDELDLIREYFDLNGYAAIFGITNKSDADQMELEIPTASRSQYVPIIENRLREHYRLTQRKHNLEQQLTDILGAFYVLDLPKMTATYGNISGVQTRGGVSSPIEDAVMRPFSRAEKIKEELMNVEDRLYDMAHALSELTEPQLSLVSAKYLVRREPKDDQLMSVLGFGRQKYYEIKKTSLIRIAQELSVI
;
A
#
# COMPACT_ATOMS: atom_id res chain seq x y z
N MET A 1 -35.50 -33.12 10.87
CA MET A 1 -35.20 -33.67 12.21
C MET A 1 -35.70 -32.70 13.26
N ARG A 2 -36.48 -33.17 14.25
CA ARG A 2 -37.06 -32.33 15.31
C ARG A 2 -35.94 -31.65 16.12
N SER A 3 -36.12 -30.39 16.47
CA SER A 3 -35.21 -29.65 17.36
C SER A 3 -35.32 -30.21 18.77
N VAL A 4 -34.41 -31.11 19.14
CA VAL A 4 -34.30 -31.62 20.51
C VAL A 4 -33.49 -30.61 21.32
N GLN A 5 -34.06 -30.07 22.39
CA GLN A 5 -33.35 -29.27 23.39
C GLN A 5 -32.66 -30.20 24.37
N ILE A 6 -31.40 -29.94 24.69
CA ILE A 6 -30.63 -30.72 25.64
C ILE A 6 -30.74 -30.08 27.03
N THR A 7 -31.09 -30.87 28.03
CA THR A 7 -31.27 -30.46 29.42
C THR A 7 -30.55 -31.43 30.34
N LYS A 8 -30.34 -31.05 31.60
CA LYS A 8 -29.62 -31.88 32.60
C LYS A 8 -30.27 -33.25 32.78
N THR A 9 -31.58 -33.35 32.56
CA THR A 9 -32.36 -34.59 32.74
C THR A 9 -32.33 -35.53 31.54
N ASN A 10 -32.05 -35.03 30.33
CA ASN A 10 -32.15 -35.83 29.10
C ASN A 10 -30.80 -36.20 28.47
N ILE A 11 -29.71 -35.52 28.85
CA ILE A 11 -28.41 -35.64 28.18
C ILE A 11 -27.83 -37.06 28.22
N SER A 12 -28.09 -37.83 29.28
CA SER A 12 -27.64 -39.22 29.41
C SER A 12 -28.46 -40.22 28.58
N SER A 13 -29.67 -39.84 28.17
CA SER A 13 -30.59 -40.71 27.42
C SER A 13 -30.49 -40.56 25.90
N LEU A 14 -29.83 -39.50 25.43
CA LEU A 14 -29.73 -39.17 24.02
C LEU A 14 -28.50 -39.85 23.39
N PRO A 15 -28.60 -40.30 22.11
CA PRO A 15 -27.44 -40.78 21.39
C PRO A 15 -26.36 -39.71 21.28
N LEU A 16 -25.09 -40.08 21.46
CA LEU A 16 -23.94 -39.17 21.42
C LEU A 16 -23.87 -38.36 20.12
N ASP A 17 -24.19 -38.99 18.99
CA ASP A 17 -24.22 -38.33 17.68
C ASP A 17 -25.21 -37.16 17.64
N TRP A 18 -26.34 -37.27 18.35
CA TRP A 18 -27.36 -36.22 18.39
C TRP A 18 -26.94 -35.07 19.28
N ILE A 19 -26.25 -35.37 20.39
CA ILE A 19 -25.67 -34.37 21.29
C ILE A 19 -24.57 -33.58 20.54
N TYR A 20 -23.72 -34.28 19.78
CA TYR A 20 -22.67 -33.64 18.99
C TYR A 20 -23.20 -32.76 17.86
N ILE A 21 -24.21 -33.24 17.11
CA ILE A 21 -24.85 -32.43 16.06
C ILE A 21 -25.51 -31.18 16.66
N ARG A 22 -26.12 -31.29 17.85
CA ARG A 22 -26.71 -30.15 18.57
C ARG A 22 -25.63 -29.17 19.03
N TYR A 23 -24.52 -29.66 19.58
CA TYR A 23 -23.36 -28.86 19.97
C TYR A 23 -22.82 -28.02 18.79
N GLN A 24 -22.61 -28.63 17.63
CA GLN A 24 -22.15 -27.91 16.43
C GLN A 24 -23.13 -26.83 15.96
N ARG A 25 -24.44 -27.07 16.07
CA ARG A 25 -25.46 -26.09 15.71
C ARG A 25 -25.50 -24.93 16.68
N LEU A 26 -25.43 -25.21 17.99
CA LEU A 26 -25.38 -24.19 19.05
C LEU A 26 -24.13 -23.32 18.93
N GLN A 27 -22.97 -23.92 18.66
CA GLN A 27 -21.73 -23.18 18.44
C GLN A 27 -21.84 -22.20 17.27
N LYS A 28 -22.47 -22.62 16.15
CA LYS A 28 -22.70 -21.75 14.99
C LYS A 28 -23.76 -20.66 15.25
N SER A 29 -24.75 -20.90 16.11
CA SER A 29 -25.77 -19.90 16.45
C SER A 29 -25.31 -18.89 17.48
N CYS A 30 -24.51 -19.29 18.49
CA CYS A 30 -23.91 -18.36 19.46
C CYS A 30 -22.96 -17.36 18.80
N LEU A 31 -22.26 -17.73 17.72
CA LEU A 31 -21.45 -16.81 16.92
C LEU A 31 -22.26 -15.75 16.17
N LYS A 32 -23.59 -15.93 16.02
CA LYS A 32 -24.46 -15.08 15.19
C LYS A 32 -25.52 -14.32 15.98
N SER A 33 -25.76 -14.65 17.26
CA SER A 33 -26.84 -14.07 18.05
C SER A 33 -26.46 -13.97 19.53
N GLU A 34 -26.54 -12.76 20.10
CA GLU A 34 -26.33 -12.44 21.52
C GLU A 34 -27.52 -12.90 22.38
N GLY A 35 -27.80 -14.20 22.40
CA GLY A 35 -28.88 -14.77 23.21
C GLY A 35 -28.37 -15.60 24.40
N GLU A 36 -28.61 -15.14 25.63
CA GLU A 36 -28.24 -15.82 26.89
C GLU A 36 -28.78 -17.25 27.02
N THR A 37 -29.91 -17.58 26.40
CA THR A 37 -30.54 -18.91 26.58
C THR A 37 -29.82 -20.06 25.86
N HIS A 38 -28.92 -19.75 24.92
CA HIS A 38 -28.17 -20.77 24.18
C HIS A 38 -26.78 -21.04 24.76
N SER A 39 -26.25 -20.16 25.63
CA SER A 39 -24.98 -20.42 26.32
C SER A 39 -25.12 -21.53 27.35
N ASP A 40 -26.21 -21.52 28.12
CA ASP A 40 -26.42 -22.49 29.21
C ASP A 40 -26.55 -23.93 28.69
N GLU A 41 -27.21 -24.13 27.54
CA GLU A 41 -27.32 -25.44 26.87
C GLU A 41 -25.94 -25.90 26.35
N LEU A 42 -25.14 -24.96 25.84
CA LEU A 42 -23.82 -25.25 25.27
C LEU A 42 -22.81 -25.65 26.36
N ASP A 43 -22.81 -24.95 27.48
CA ASP A 43 -21.92 -25.23 28.62
C ASP A 43 -22.26 -26.57 29.27
N LEU A 44 -23.55 -26.91 29.36
CA LEU A 44 -24.02 -28.21 29.85
C LEU A 44 -23.52 -29.37 28.97
N ILE A 45 -23.55 -29.19 27.64
CA ILE A 45 -23.04 -30.20 26.70
C ILE A 45 -21.52 -30.34 26.82
N ARG A 46 -20.78 -29.24 27.02
CA ARG A 46 -19.32 -29.27 27.25
C ARG A 46 -18.97 -30.02 28.52
N GLU A 47 -19.60 -29.67 29.64
CA GLU A 47 -19.38 -30.33 30.93
C GLU A 47 -19.63 -31.84 30.84
N TYR A 48 -20.68 -32.26 30.12
CA TYR A 48 -20.98 -33.67 29.91
C TYR A 48 -19.94 -34.40 29.05
N PHE A 49 -19.40 -33.75 28.00
CA PHE A 49 -18.36 -34.34 27.17
C PHE A 49 -17.00 -34.42 27.90
N ASP A 50 -16.71 -33.46 28.78
CA ASP A 50 -15.51 -33.46 29.62
C ASP A 50 -15.57 -34.55 30.69
N LEU A 51 -16.68 -34.64 31.44
CA LEU A 51 -16.86 -35.62 32.52
C LEU A 51 -16.79 -37.08 32.03
N ASN A 52 -17.23 -37.34 30.79
CA ASN A 52 -17.24 -38.68 30.21
C ASN A 52 -16.04 -38.95 29.28
N GLY A 53 -15.07 -38.03 29.19
CA GLY A 53 -13.86 -38.21 28.36
C GLY A 53 -14.09 -38.22 26.84
N TYR A 54 -15.28 -37.81 26.39
CA TYR A 54 -15.64 -37.71 24.98
C TYR A 54 -15.07 -36.47 24.30
N ALA A 55 -14.61 -35.49 25.08
CA ALA A 55 -14.03 -34.24 24.57
C ALA A 55 -12.86 -34.47 23.60
N ALA A 56 -11.97 -35.43 23.91
CA ALA A 56 -10.84 -35.79 23.05
C ALA A 56 -11.27 -36.54 21.77
N ILE A 57 -12.35 -37.32 21.84
CA ILE A 57 -12.85 -38.15 20.73
C ILE A 57 -13.54 -37.30 19.67
N PHE A 58 -14.33 -36.31 20.10
CA PHE A 58 -15.09 -35.44 19.21
C PHE A 58 -14.39 -34.11 18.89
N GLY A 59 -13.13 -33.93 19.32
CA GLY A 59 -12.37 -32.70 19.09
C GLY A 59 -13.03 -31.48 19.72
N ILE A 60 -13.74 -31.67 20.84
CA ILE A 60 -14.38 -30.61 21.62
C ILE A 60 -13.29 -30.07 22.55
N THR A 61 -12.30 -29.43 21.96
CA THR A 61 -11.34 -28.63 22.70
C THR A 61 -12.02 -27.31 23.05
N ASN A 62 -11.72 -26.78 24.23
CA ASN A 62 -11.96 -25.38 24.54
C ASN A 62 -11.30 -24.56 23.43
N LYS A 63 -12.10 -24.13 22.45
CA LYS A 63 -11.68 -23.27 21.33
C LYS A 63 -11.40 -21.85 21.84
N SER A 64 -10.47 -21.74 22.77
CA SER A 64 -9.80 -20.50 23.09
C SER A 64 -8.42 -20.48 22.43
N ASP A 65 -7.67 -21.58 22.40
CA ASP A 65 -6.23 -21.47 22.17
C ASP A 65 -5.65 -22.25 20.96
N ALA A 66 -6.44 -23.07 20.26
CA ALA A 66 -5.91 -24.02 19.27
C ALA A 66 -6.16 -23.68 17.78
N ASP A 67 -7.04 -22.73 17.46
CA ASP A 67 -7.37 -22.35 16.06
C ASP A 67 -6.91 -20.92 15.69
N GLN A 68 -6.17 -20.23 16.57
CA GLN A 68 -5.48 -18.98 16.27
C GLN A 68 -3.98 -19.12 16.56
N MET A 69 -3.28 -19.92 15.76
CA MET A 69 -1.97 -19.42 15.31
C MET A 69 -2.25 -18.35 14.25
N GLU A 70 -2.87 -17.24 14.68
CA GLU A 70 -2.52 -15.97 14.08
C GLU A 70 -1.02 -15.90 14.33
N LEU A 71 -0.22 -16.07 13.28
CA LEU A 71 1.13 -15.52 13.30
C LEU A 71 0.91 -14.09 13.81
N GLU A 72 1.31 -13.80 15.04
CA GLU A 72 1.36 -12.46 15.61
C GLU A 72 2.41 -11.68 14.80
N ILE A 73 2.14 -11.46 13.50
CA ILE A 73 2.77 -10.41 12.73
C ILE A 73 2.33 -9.18 13.51
N PRO A 74 3.27 -8.49 14.19
CA PRO A 74 2.91 -7.35 14.99
C PRO A 74 2.15 -6.40 14.08
N THR A 75 0.88 -6.11 14.40
CA THR A 75 0.12 -5.08 13.67
C THR A 75 0.99 -3.83 13.72
N ALA A 76 1.51 -3.42 12.56
CA ALA A 76 2.52 -2.39 12.51
C ALA A 76 1.98 -1.16 13.23
N SER A 77 2.63 -0.82 14.35
CA SER A 77 2.17 0.28 15.19
C SER A 77 2.16 1.55 14.35
N ARG A 78 1.21 2.47 14.59
CA ARG A 78 1.09 3.72 13.83
C ARG A 78 2.40 4.51 13.77
N SER A 79 3.22 4.41 14.79
CA SER A 79 4.57 5.00 14.86
C SER A 79 5.56 4.43 13.84
N GLN A 80 5.37 3.19 13.38
CA GLN A 80 6.27 2.53 12.44
C GLN A 80 5.96 2.90 10.98
N TYR A 81 4.70 2.79 10.55
CA TYR A 81 4.37 2.93 9.13
C TYR A 81 4.12 4.37 8.68
N VAL A 82 3.60 5.25 9.56
CA VAL A 82 3.25 6.63 9.16
C VAL A 82 4.45 7.42 8.63
N PRO A 83 5.62 7.45 9.31
CA PRO A 83 6.78 8.19 8.79
C PRO A 83 7.29 7.64 7.45
N ILE A 84 7.18 6.33 7.24
CA ILE A 84 7.59 5.68 5.98
C ILE A 84 6.72 6.18 4.84
N ILE A 85 5.39 6.21 5.04
CA ILE A 85 4.44 6.66 4.03
C ILE A 85 4.57 8.15 3.77
N GLU A 86 4.71 8.97 4.81
CA GLU A 86 4.92 10.41 4.64
C GLU A 86 6.19 10.69 3.83
N ASN A 87 7.28 9.95 4.09
CA ASN A 87 8.49 10.04 3.29
C ASN A 87 8.28 9.60 1.83
N ARG A 88 7.59 8.47 1.59
CA ARG A 88 7.30 8.00 0.23
C ARG A 88 6.38 8.96 -0.54
N LEU A 89 5.40 9.58 0.11
CA LEU A 89 4.53 10.59 -0.50
C LEU A 89 5.32 11.85 -0.89
N ARG A 90 6.24 12.30 -0.02
CA ARG A 90 7.14 13.41 -0.34
C ARG A 90 8.12 13.05 -1.46
N GLU A 91 8.62 11.82 -1.49
CA GLU A 91 9.46 11.33 -2.56
C GLU A 91 8.70 11.30 -3.88
N HIS A 92 7.48 10.77 -3.89
CA HIS A 92 6.60 10.78 -5.05
C HIS A 92 6.39 12.21 -5.58
N TYR A 93 6.11 13.19 -4.71
CA TYR A 93 6.03 14.59 -5.12
C TYR A 93 7.31 15.11 -5.80
N ARG A 94 8.49 14.80 -5.24
CA ARG A 94 9.78 15.18 -5.83
C ARG A 94 10.02 14.50 -7.18
N LEU A 95 9.64 13.22 -7.30
CA LEU A 95 9.75 12.47 -8.55
C LEU A 95 8.81 13.03 -9.62
N THR A 96 7.59 13.43 -9.26
CA THR A 96 6.67 14.11 -10.19
C THR A 96 7.26 15.43 -10.69
N GLN A 97 7.85 16.23 -9.80
CA GLN A 97 8.57 17.44 -10.21
C GLN A 97 9.77 17.14 -11.09
N ARG A 98 10.54 16.09 -10.77
CA ARG A 98 11.69 15.67 -11.57
C ARG A 98 11.25 15.24 -12.97
N LYS A 99 10.19 14.43 -13.07
CA LYS A 99 9.57 14.02 -14.34
C LYS A 99 9.21 15.25 -15.17
N HIS A 100 8.47 16.20 -14.59
CA HIS A 100 8.08 17.42 -15.30
C HIS A 100 9.29 18.23 -15.80
N ASN A 101 10.33 18.36 -14.97
CA ASN A 101 11.56 19.06 -15.37
C ASN A 101 12.33 18.32 -16.47
N LEU A 102 12.32 16.99 -16.48
CA LEU A 102 12.95 16.17 -17.52
C LEU A 102 12.17 16.25 -18.84
N GLU A 103 10.84 16.24 -18.79
CA GLU A 103 9.97 16.47 -19.95
C GLU A 103 10.24 17.84 -20.56
N GLN A 104 10.32 18.90 -19.75
CA GLN A 104 10.69 20.25 -20.21
C GLN A 104 12.08 20.29 -20.85
N GLN A 105 13.08 19.67 -20.23
CA GLN A 105 14.43 19.60 -20.80
C GLN A 105 14.46 18.86 -22.14
N LEU A 106 13.66 17.80 -22.27
CA LEU A 106 13.55 17.05 -23.52
C LEU A 106 12.87 17.89 -24.60
N THR A 107 11.81 18.63 -24.27
CA THR A 107 11.18 19.58 -25.21
C THR A 107 12.11 20.71 -25.60
N ASP A 108 12.93 21.23 -24.68
CA ASP A 108 13.89 22.29 -24.98
C ASP A 108 15.00 21.80 -25.92
N ILE A 109 15.52 20.59 -25.70
CA ILE A 109 16.53 19.99 -26.58
C ILE A 109 15.95 19.75 -27.97
N LEU A 110 14.76 19.15 -28.07
CA LEU A 110 14.10 18.88 -29.35
C LEU A 110 13.67 20.17 -30.05
N GLY A 111 13.22 21.19 -29.31
CA GLY A 111 12.84 22.50 -29.83
C GLY A 111 14.05 23.27 -30.36
N ALA A 112 15.17 23.25 -29.65
CA ALA A 112 16.43 23.85 -30.09
C ALA A 112 16.98 23.20 -31.38
N PHE A 113 16.68 21.92 -31.61
CA PHE A 113 17.03 21.23 -32.86
C PHE A 113 16.32 21.80 -34.09
N TYR A 114 15.06 22.25 -33.96
CA TYR A 114 14.36 22.87 -35.09
C TYR A 114 14.86 24.29 -35.40
N VAL A 115 15.60 24.91 -34.47
CA VAL A 115 16.21 26.24 -34.63
C VAL A 115 17.71 26.11 -34.88
N LEU A 116 18.16 25.03 -35.52
CA LEU A 116 19.57 24.86 -35.91
C LEU A 116 20.02 25.97 -36.88
N ASP A 117 20.38 27.12 -36.31
CA ASP A 117 21.52 27.90 -36.75
C ASP A 117 22.69 26.90 -36.80
N LEU A 118 23.06 26.50 -38.02
CA LEU A 118 24.25 25.69 -38.23
C LEU A 118 25.39 26.31 -37.40
N PRO A 119 26.21 25.49 -36.69
CA PRO A 119 27.35 26.03 -35.96
C PRO A 119 28.20 26.85 -36.92
N LYS A 120 28.19 28.18 -36.76
CA LYS A 120 29.01 29.10 -37.55
C LYS A 120 30.47 28.84 -37.16
N MET A 121 31.12 27.89 -37.82
CA MET A 121 32.54 27.64 -37.62
C MET A 121 33.35 28.79 -38.21
N THR A 122 34.09 29.48 -37.35
CA THR A 122 35.38 30.05 -37.72
C THR A 122 36.39 28.90 -37.73
N ALA A 123 36.92 28.58 -38.92
CA ALA A 123 37.90 27.51 -39.10
C ALA A 123 39.12 27.75 -38.19
N THR A 124 39.25 26.95 -37.13
CA THR A 124 40.43 26.97 -36.27
C THR A 124 41.42 25.94 -36.81
N TYR A 125 42.36 26.40 -37.65
CA TYR A 125 43.53 25.61 -38.06
C TYR A 125 44.50 25.52 -36.87
N GLY A 126 44.23 24.64 -35.92
CA GLY A 126 45.08 24.43 -34.76
C GLY A 126 45.36 22.95 -34.53
N ASN A 127 46.62 22.55 -34.71
CA ASN A 127 47.22 21.26 -34.38
C ASN A 127 47.14 20.14 -35.44
N ILE A 128 47.86 20.37 -36.54
CA ILE A 128 48.53 19.29 -37.28
C ILE A 128 49.92 19.09 -36.66
N SER A 129 49.99 18.52 -35.45
CA SER A 129 51.24 18.04 -34.87
C SER A 129 50.91 16.98 -33.82
N GLY A 130 51.41 15.78 -34.06
CA GLY A 130 50.90 14.53 -33.51
C GLY A 130 50.88 14.43 -31.98
N VAL A 131 49.84 13.78 -31.49
CA VAL A 131 49.94 12.83 -30.37
C VAL A 131 49.06 11.63 -30.72
N GLN A 132 49.72 10.51 -30.99
CA GLN A 132 49.12 9.19 -30.96
C GLN A 132 48.64 8.93 -29.53
N THR A 133 47.33 8.91 -29.31
CA THR A 133 46.77 8.30 -28.11
C THR A 133 45.51 7.55 -28.51
N ARG A 134 45.47 6.25 -28.20
CA ARG A 134 44.36 5.33 -28.40
C ARG A 134 43.02 5.94 -27.97
N GLY A 135 42.25 6.45 -28.92
CA GLY A 135 40.92 7.02 -28.70
C GLY A 135 40.53 7.77 -29.96
N GLY A 136 39.52 7.27 -30.67
CA GLY A 136 39.14 7.77 -31.99
C GLY A 136 38.98 9.29 -32.02
N VAL A 137 39.56 9.90 -33.05
CA VAL A 137 39.43 11.33 -33.33
C VAL A 137 37.99 11.57 -33.80
N SER A 138 37.07 11.79 -32.86
CA SER A 138 35.74 12.29 -33.22
C SER A 138 35.90 13.71 -33.73
N SER A 139 35.33 13.99 -34.91
CA SER A 139 35.31 15.34 -35.46
C SER A 139 34.52 16.25 -34.50
N PRO A 140 35.01 17.45 -34.15
CA PRO A 140 34.26 18.40 -33.33
C PRO A 140 32.84 18.69 -33.85
N ILE A 141 32.63 18.52 -35.16
CA ILE A 141 31.33 18.65 -35.83
C ILE A 141 30.44 17.44 -35.52
N GLU A 142 30.97 16.22 -35.66
CA GLU A 142 30.24 14.99 -35.30
C GLU A 142 29.87 15.01 -33.82
N ASP A 143 30.79 15.44 -32.96
CA ASP A 143 30.56 15.59 -31.53
C ASP A 143 29.48 16.64 -31.22
N ALA A 144 29.49 17.79 -31.91
CA ALA A 144 28.48 18.84 -31.74
C ALA A 144 27.08 18.38 -32.19
N VAL A 145 27.01 17.56 -33.23
CA VAL A 145 25.75 16.99 -33.74
C VAL A 145 25.26 15.84 -32.85
N MET A 146 26.14 14.96 -32.38
CA MET A 146 25.78 13.74 -31.64
C MET A 146 25.51 13.98 -30.15
N ARG A 147 26.14 14.99 -29.52
CA ARG A 147 25.97 15.29 -28.09
C ARG A 147 24.52 15.56 -27.68
N PRO A 148 23.73 16.36 -28.40
CA PRO A 148 22.32 16.57 -28.05
C PRO A 148 21.48 15.30 -28.16
N PHE A 149 21.72 14.42 -29.15
CA PHE A 149 21.04 13.12 -29.25
C PHE A 149 21.37 12.21 -28.07
N SER A 150 22.66 12.09 -27.75
CA SER A 150 23.12 11.30 -26.60
C SER A 150 22.54 11.84 -25.28
N ARG A 151 22.37 13.17 -25.17
CA ARG A 151 21.74 13.80 -24.01
C ARG A 151 20.24 13.52 -23.96
N ALA A 152 19.55 13.57 -25.10
CA ALA A 152 18.13 13.25 -25.18
C ALA A 152 17.85 11.78 -24.84
N GLU A 153 18.69 10.85 -25.30
CA GLU A 153 18.59 9.42 -24.94
C GLU A 153 18.75 9.21 -23.44
N LYS A 154 19.76 9.82 -22.82
CA LYS A 154 19.93 9.77 -21.35
C LYS A 154 18.73 10.31 -20.60
N ILE A 155 18.12 11.40 -21.07
CA ILE A 155 16.91 11.97 -20.45
C ILE A 155 15.72 11.02 -20.62
N LYS A 156 15.58 10.35 -21.76
CA LYS A 156 14.52 9.33 -21.96
C LYS A 156 14.72 8.14 -21.04
N GLU A 157 15.94 7.65 -20.90
CA GLU A 157 16.26 6.58 -19.94
C GLU A 157 15.94 7.01 -18.51
N GLU A 158 16.30 8.24 -18.12
CA GLU A 158 15.97 8.76 -16.79
C GLU A 158 14.45 8.90 -16.59
N LEU A 159 13.72 9.38 -17.60
CA LEU A 159 12.26 9.47 -17.55
C LEU A 159 11.62 8.10 -17.31
N MET A 160 12.04 7.07 -18.04
CA MET A 160 11.54 5.71 -17.87
C MET A 160 11.78 5.20 -16.43
N ASN A 161 12.99 5.40 -15.90
CA ASN A 161 13.33 5.03 -14.53
C ASN A 161 12.50 5.79 -13.48
N VAL A 162 12.18 7.07 -13.74
CA VAL A 162 11.35 7.88 -12.84
C VAL A 162 9.88 7.43 -12.92
N GLU A 163 9.38 7.08 -14.09
CA GLU A 163 8.02 6.56 -14.29
C GLU A 163 7.81 5.23 -13.57
N ASP A 164 8.77 4.32 -13.67
CA ASP A 164 8.74 3.05 -12.95
C ASP A 164 8.66 3.26 -11.43
N ARG A 165 9.44 4.20 -10.89
CA ARG A 165 9.42 4.53 -9.45
C ARG A 165 8.15 5.25 -9.00
N LEU A 166 7.46 5.93 -9.92
CA LEU A 166 6.19 6.60 -9.62
C LEU A 166 5.02 5.61 -9.57
N TYR A 167 5.13 4.47 -10.27
CA TYR A 167 4.03 3.54 -10.52
C TYR A 167 3.33 3.07 -9.23
N ASP A 168 4.07 2.50 -8.27
CA ASP A 168 3.48 1.89 -7.07
C ASP A 168 2.68 2.90 -6.25
N MET A 169 3.22 4.11 -6.07
CA MET A 169 2.53 5.15 -5.32
C MET A 169 1.36 5.74 -6.12
N ALA A 170 1.50 5.91 -7.44
CA ALA A 170 0.40 6.36 -8.29
C ALA A 170 -0.77 5.38 -8.25
N HIS A 171 -0.49 4.07 -8.23
CA HIS A 171 -1.49 3.04 -8.07
C HIS A 171 -2.13 3.11 -6.67
N ALA A 172 -1.34 3.18 -5.60
CA ALA A 172 -1.86 3.31 -4.24
C ALA A 172 -2.74 4.57 -4.05
N LEU A 173 -2.41 5.68 -4.70
CA LEU A 173 -3.21 6.90 -4.69
C LEU A 173 -4.52 6.75 -5.48
N SER A 174 -4.56 5.91 -6.51
CA SER A 174 -5.76 5.68 -7.33
C SER A 174 -6.86 4.89 -6.59
N GLU A 175 -6.47 4.09 -5.59
CA GLU A 175 -7.40 3.32 -4.75
C GLU A 175 -8.05 4.16 -3.63
N LEU A 176 -7.60 5.41 -3.45
CA LEU A 176 -8.17 6.32 -2.46
C LEU A 176 -9.52 6.86 -2.94
N THR A 177 -10.44 7.02 -1.99
CA THR A 177 -11.67 7.76 -2.26
C THR A 177 -11.36 9.23 -2.53
N GLU A 178 -12.22 9.93 -3.28
CA GLU A 178 -12.08 11.36 -3.57
C GLU A 178 -11.74 12.25 -2.35
N PRO A 179 -12.44 12.14 -1.19
CA PRO A 179 -12.08 12.93 -0.01
C PRO A 179 -10.71 12.56 0.58
N GLN A 180 -10.30 11.29 0.47
CA GLN A 180 -8.98 10.84 0.92
C GLN A 180 -7.88 11.38 0.03
N LEU A 181 -8.07 11.29 -1.30
CA LEU A 181 -7.13 11.81 -2.30
C LEU A 181 -7.00 13.32 -2.19
N SER A 182 -8.10 14.05 -2.02
CA SER A 182 -8.10 15.51 -1.84
C SER A 182 -7.30 15.93 -0.60
N LEU A 183 -7.47 15.22 0.51
CA LEU A 183 -6.69 15.48 1.73
C LEU A 183 -5.20 15.13 1.55
N VAL A 184 -4.87 13.98 0.95
CA VAL A 184 -3.48 13.54 0.75
C VAL A 184 -2.75 14.48 -0.20
N SER A 185 -3.38 14.85 -1.31
CA SER A 185 -2.81 15.78 -2.29
C SER A 185 -2.56 17.16 -1.69
N ALA A 186 -3.54 17.72 -0.98
CA ALA A 186 -3.39 19.04 -0.35
C ALA A 186 -2.36 19.06 0.78
N LYS A 187 -2.17 17.93 1.49
CA LYS A 187 -1.26 17.85 2.63
C LYS A 187 0.18 17.50 2.25
N TYR A 188 0.36 16.48 1.40
CA TYR A 188 1.66 15.84 1.16
C TYR A 188 2.21 16.08 -0.24
N LEU A 189 1.36 16.33 -1.25
CA LEU A 189 1.80 16.58 -2.63
C LEU A 189 1.99 18.08 -2.92
N VAL A 190 2.61 18.78 -1.96
CA VAL A 190 2.83 20.23 -1.99
C VAL A 190 4.24 20.57 -1.53
N ARG A 191 4.75 21.72 -2.00
CA ARG A 191 6.11 22.18 -1.67
C ARG A 191 6.28 22.51 -0.18
N ARG A 192 5.24 23.04 0.46
CA ARG A 192 5.22 23.38 1.88
C ARG A 192 3.94 22.83 2.46
N GLU A 193 4.09 21.99 3.48
CA GLU A 193 2.95 21.35 4.13
C GLU A 193 2.12 22.41 4.87
N PRO A 194 0.83 22.55 4.53
CA PRO A 194 -0.06 23.46 5.24
C PRO A 194 -0.39 22.93 6.64
N LYS A 195 -0.79 23.84 7.53
CA LYS A 195 -1.26 23.46 8.87
C LYS A 195 -2.59 22.70 8.78
N ASP A 196 -2.79 21.74 9.67
CA ASP A 196 -4.01 20.92 9.71
C ASP A 196 -5.27 21.80 9.82
N ASP A 197 -5.23 22.89 10.59
CA ASP A 197 -6.35 23.85 10.73
C ASP A 197 -6.72 24.56 9.41
N GLN A 198 -5.72 24.88 8.59
CA GLN A 198 -5.95 25.51 7.28
C GLN A 198 -6.58 24.51 6.32
N LEU A 199 -6.11 23.25 6.31
CA LEU A 199 -6.69 22.19 5.51
C LEU A 199 -8.14 21.90 5.91
N MET A 200 -8.44 21.86 7.21
CA MET A 200 -9.81 21.68 7.70
C MET A 200 -10.75 22.78 7.18
N SER A 201 -10.29 24.03 7.21
CA SER A 201 -11.06 25.16 6.66
C SER A 201 -11.26 25.08 5.15
N VAL A 202 -10.22 24.72 4.39
CA VAL A 202 -10.27 24.67 2.92
C VAL A 202 -11.13 23.50 2.42
N LEU A 203 -11.04 22.34 3.07
CA LEU A 203 -11.77 21.14 2.69
C LEU A 203 -13.18 21.07 3.31
N GLY A 204 -13.53 21.99 4.22
CA GLY A 204 -14.82 22.00 4.91
C GLY A 204 -15.00 20.79 5.84
N PHE A 205 -13.91 20.24 6.38
CA PHE A 205 -13.95 19.06 7.25
C PHE A 205 -14.01 19.48 8.71
N GLY A 206 -14.96 18.90 9.45
CA GLY A 206 -14.92 18.93 10.92
C GLY A 206 -13.70 18.17 11.46
N ARG A 207 -13.23 18.55 12.65
CA ARG A 207 -12.00 18.01 13.26
C ARG A 207 -11.98 16.48 13.30
N GLN A 208 -13.06 15.85 13.75
CA GLN A 208 -13.15 14.39 13.86
C GLN A 208 -13.04 13.72 12.49
N LYS A 209 -13.83 14.20 11.53
CA LYS A 209 -13.82 13.72 10.14
C LYS A 209 -12.44 13.88 9.49
N TYR A 210 -11.75 14.99 9.73
CA TYR A 210 -10.39 15.22 9.22
C TYR A 210 -9.40 14.15 9.69
N TYR A 211 -9.33 13.89 11.00
CA TYR A 211 -8.39 12.90 11.53
C TYR A 211 -8.75 11.47 11.16
N GLU A 212 -10.03 11.18 11.00
CA GLU A 212 -10.51 9.88 10.52
C GLU A 212 -10.11 9.65 9.05
N ILE A 213 -10.37 10.62 8.17
CA ILE A 213 -9.96 10.57 6.77
C ILE A 213 -8.43 10.46 6.70
N LYS A 214 -7.68 11.31 7.41
CA LYS A 214 -6.21 11.26 7.45
C LYS A 214 -5.69 9.89 7.88
N LYS A 215 -6.26 9.30 8.93
CA LYS A 215 -5.87 7.97 9.42
C LYS A 215 -6.17 6.89 8.38
N THR A 216 -7.38 6.86 7.85
CA THR A 216 -7.82 5.84 6.89
C THR A 216 -7.07 5.93 5.56
N SER A 217 -6.80 7.14 5.06
CA SER A 217 -5.96 7.34 3.86
C SER A 217 -4.58 6.73 4.03
N LEU A 218 -3.90 7.01 5.15
CA LEU A 218 -2.54 6.51 5.39
C LEU A 218 -2.52 4.99 5.57
N ILE A 219 -3.51 4.41 6.25
CA ILE A 219 -3.62 2.94 6.37
C ILE A 219 -3.80 2.31 4.98
N ARG A 220 -4.67 2.87 4.16
CA ARG A 220 -4.94 2.32 2.83
C ARG A 220 -3.71 2.37 1.94
N ILE A 221 -3.00 3.51 1.92
CA ILE A 221 -1.72 3.62 1.21
C ILE A 221 -0.70 2.60 1.76
N ALA A 222 -0.67 2.38 3.08
CA ALA A 222 0.23 1.41 3.70
C ALA A 222 0.00 -0.01 3.18
N GLN A 223 -1.27 -0.41 3.09
CA GLN A 223 -1.72 -1.72 2.64
C GLN A 223 -1.38 -1.93 1.17
N GLU A 224 -1.70 -0.95 0.32
CA GLU A 224 -1.39 -1.04 -1.13
C GLU A 224 0.11 -1.13 -1.39
N LEU A 225 0.92 -0.42 -0.61
CA LEU A 225 2.38 -0.46 -0.72
C LEU A 225 3.03 -1.64 0.01
N SER A 226 2.23 -2.57 0.56
CA SER A 226 2.68 -3.72 1.35
C SER A 226 3.67 -3.34 2.47
N VAL A 227 3.46 -2.18 3.09
CA VAL A 227 4.23 -1.73 4.26
C VAL A 227 3.69 -2.38 5.53
N ILE A 228 2.40 -2.70 5.54
CA ILE A 228 1.66 -3.34 6.65
C ILE A 228 0.74 -4.44 6.11
#